data_AF-A0A1I0DSQ4-F1
#
_entry.id   AF-A0A1I0DSQ4-F1
#
_cell.length_a   1.000
_cell.length_b   1.000
_cell.length_c   1.000
_cell.angle_alpha   90.00
_cell.angle_beta   90.00
_cell.angle_gamma   90.00
#
_symmetry.space_group_name_H-M   'P 1'
#
loop_
_entity.id
_entity.type
_entity.pdbx_description
1 polymer ?
#
loop_
_entity_poly.entity_id
_entity_poly.type
_entity_poly.pdbx_seq_one_letter_code
_entity_poly.pdbx_strand_id
1 'polypeptide(L)'
;MKLPICTDGLPVPVSQELINVLYQEAEKHHLTDRDLVNIEALTFNFRDPGYSPEHGGYHPVEIRLSRVTAGFTIDYLTDFAYVGVGWMSELAKELDFDIQQGVFEGSDRVPIPIADAVPVYEMFEVNFLSYHRMGVFEVEIHPERR
;
A
#
# COMPACT_ATOMS: atom_id res chain seq x y z
N MET A 1 13.71 11.26 -10.98
CA MET A 1 14.23 11.19 -9.58
C MET A 1 14.61 9.72 -9.32
N LYS A 2 15.09 9.30 -8.14
CA LYS A 2 15.07 7.87 -7.78
C LYS A 2 14.40 7.71 -6.42
N LEU A 3 13.44 6.78 -6.32
CA LEU A 3 12.88 6.34 -5.05
C LEU A 3 13.50 4.96 -4.74
N PRO A 4 14.65 4.91 -4.03
CA PRO A 4 15.29 3.63 -3.70
C PRO A 4 14.46 2.90 -2.65
N ILE A 5 13.81 1.81 -3.04
CA ILE A 5 13.07 0.92 -2.14
C ILE A 5 13.84 -0.39 -2.02
N CYS A 6 14.23 -0.74 -0.80
CA CYS A 6 14.90 -1.98 -0.45
C CYS A 6 13.86 -3.08 -0.27
N THR A 7 13.96 -4.13 -1.07
CA THR A 7 13.11 -5.32 -0.99
C THR A 7 13.84 -6.56 -0.46
N ASP A 8 15.14 -6.43 -0.16
CA ASP A 8 15.95 -7.53 0.35
C ASP A 8 15.46 -7.98 1.72
N GLY A 9 15.18 -9.28 1.85
CA GLY A 9 14.76 -9.88 3.13
C GLY A 9 13.31 -9.61 3.50
N LEU A 10 12.49 -9.02 2.61
CA LEU A 10 11.06 -8.92 2.84
C LEU A 10 10.41 -10.31 2.90
N PRO A 11 9.43 -10.53 3.80
CA PRO A 11 8.82 -11.83 4.02
C PRO A 11 7.77 -12.20 2.96
N VAL A 12 7.51 -11.29 2.01
CA VAL A 12 6.62 -11.45 0.86
C VAL A 12 7.34 -11.02 -0.42
N PRO A 13 7.02 -11.63 -1.59
CA PRO A 13 7.71 -11.36 -2.84
C PRO A 13 7.21 -10.07 -3.50
N VAL A 14 7.61 -8.91 -2.98
CA VAL A 14 7.29 -7.60 -3.58
C VAL A 14 7.84 -7.52 -5.01
N SER A 15 6.97 -7.31 -5.98
CA SER A 15 7.36 -7.28 -7.39
C SER A 15 8.07 -5.98 -7.78
N GLN A 16 8.94 -6.07 -8.78
CA GLN A 16 9.53 -4.87 -9.40
C GLN A 16 8.47 -3.97 -10.06
N GLU A 17 7.32 -4.53 -10.49
CA GLU A 17 6.22 -3.76 -11.06
C GLU A 17 5.60 -2.82 -10.01
N LEU A 18 5.39 -3.30 -8.78
CA LEU A 18 4.92 -2.45 -7.67
C LEU A 18 5.92 -1.35 -7.32
N ILE A 19 7.21 -1.66 -7.27
CA ILE A 19 8.25 -0.64 -7.04
C ILE A 19 8.21 0.44 -8.14
N ASN A 20 7.99 0.04 -9.39
CA ASN A 20 7.87 0.98 -10.50
C ASN A 20 6.62 1.86 -10.38
N VAL A 21 5.49 1.31 -9.91
CA VAL A 21 4.26 2.09 -9.66
C VAL A 21 4.50 3.15 -8.60
N LEU A 22 5.08 2.79 -7.45
CA LEU A 22 5.38 3.75 -6.37
C LEU A 22 6.32 4.86 -6.83
N TYR A 23 7.34 4.49 -7.62
CA TYR A 23 8.25 5.45 -8.22
C TYR A 23 7.53 6.40 -9.19
N GLN A 24 6.68 5.87 -10.09
CA GLN A 24 5.94 6.68 -11.05
C GLN A 24 4.97 7.66 -10.37
N GLU A 25 4.26 7.22 -9.33
CA GLU A 25 3.38 8.12 -8.57
C GLU A 25 4.18 9.19 -7.84
N ALA A 26 5.33 8.84 -7.24
CA ALA A 26 6.21 9.84 -6.63
C ALA A 26 6.71 10.89 -7.65
N GLU A 27 7.03 10.49 -8.89
CA GLU A 27 7.40 11.43 -9.96
C GLU A 27 6.23 12.30 -10.44
N LYS A 28 5.03 11.72 -10.58
CA LYS A 28 3.81 12.47 -10.94
C LYS A 28 3.47 13.55 -9.91
N HIS A 29 3.71 13.27 -8.64
CA HIS A 29 3.52 14.24 -7.54
C HIS A 29 4.72 15.16 -7.31
N HIS A 30 5.68 15.15 -8.24
CA HIS A 30 6.84 16.04 -8.26
C HIS A 30 7.74 15.95 -7.03
N LEU A 31 7.78 14.78 -6.35
CA LEU A 31 8.80 14.56 -5.32
C LEU A 31 10.18 14.62 -5.97
N THR A 32 11.11 15.32 -5.34
CA THR A 32 12.49 15.44 -5.82
C THR A 32 13.46 14.73 -4.89
N ASP A 33 14.66 14.39 -5.39
CA ASP A 33 15.72 13.83 -4.54
C ASP A 33 16.02 14.74 -3.34
N ARG A 34 15.79 16.06 -3.47
CA ARG A 34 15.98 17.05 -2.41
C ARG A 34 14.90 16.96 -1.34
N ASP A 35 13.65 16.70 -1.73
CA ASP A 35 12.54 16.49 -0.79
C ASP A 35 12.77 15.22 0.01
N LEU A 36 13.22 14.16 -0.68
CA LEU A 36 13.50 12.87 -0.08
C LEU A 36 14.54 12.98 1.04
N VAL A 37 15.47 13.95 1.05
CA VAL A 37 16.49 14.04 2.12
C VAL A 37 15.87 14.18 3.52
N ASN A 38 14.73 14.88 3.66
CA ASN A 38 14.12 15.20 4.95
C ASN A 38 12.86 14.38 5.25
N ILE A 39 12.52 13.42 4.39
CA ILE A 39 11.31 12.60 4.53
C ILE A 39 11.67 11.31 5.27
N GLU A 40 11.09 11.10 6.45
CA GLU A 40 11.29 9.88 7.25
C GLU A 40 10.32 8.77 6.85
N ALA A 41 9.14 9.12 6.32
CA ALA A 41 8.20 8.15 5.79
C ALA A 41 7.37 8.71 4.63
N LEU A 42 6.90 7.84 3.74
CA LEU A 42 5.97 8.15 2.66
C LEU A 42 4.76 7.22 2.79
N THR A 43 3.57 7.80 2.86
CA THR A 43 2.33 7.02 2.79
C THR A 43 1.62 7.32 1.46
N PHE A 44 1.48 6.31 0.63
CA PHE A 44 0.74 6.35 -0.64
C PHE A 44 -0.68 5.86 -0.40
N ASN A 45 -1.67 6.66 -0.78
CA ASN A 45 -3.09 6.34 -0.69
C ASN A 45 -3.66 6.22 -2.11
N PHE A 46 -4.13 5.05 -2.48
CA PHE A 46 -4.78 4.75 -3.76
C PHE A 46 -6.28 4.64 -3.52
N ARG A 47 -7.11 5.47 -4.17
CA ARG A 47 -8.55 5.55 -3.93
C ARG A 47 -9.32 5.57 -5.24
N ASP A 48 -10.31 4.69 -5.37
CA ASP A 48 -11.36 4.82 -6.38
C ASP A 48 -12.36 5.89 -5.90
N PRO A 49 -12.51 7.03 -6.60
CA PRO A 49 -13.44 8.08 -6.20
C PRO A 49 -14.92 7.63 -6.18
N GLY A 50 -15.24 6.55 -6.89
CA GLY A 50 -16.56 5.94 -6.91
C GLY A 50 -16.80 4.95 -5.76
N TYR A 51 -15.77 4.60 -4.98
CA TYR A 51 -15.90 3.63 -3.91
C TYR A 51 -16.83 4.16 -2.80
N SER A 52 -17.91 3.42 -2.55
CA SER A 52 -18.89 3.77 -1.51
C SER A 52 -19.52 2.51 -0.91
N PRO A 53 -20.11 2.61 0.30
CA PRO A 53 -20.80 1.49 0.91
C PRO A 53 -21.99 0.98 0.08
N GLU A 54 -22.69 1.87 -0.61
CA GLU A 54 -23.92 1.54 -1.34
C GLU A 54 -23.67 0.97 -2.73
N HIS A 55 -22.60 1.41 -3.40
CA HIS A 55 -22.33 1.05 -4.79
C HIS A 55 -21.10 0.16 -4.96
N GLY A 56 -20.34 -0.07 -3.88
CA GLY A 56 -19.05 -0.74 -3.94
C GLY A 56 -18.07 0.08 -4.77
N GLY A 57 -17.21 -0.60 -5.53
CA GLY A 57 -16.10 -0.03 -6.29
C GLY A 57 -14.83 -0.81 -5.98
N TYR A 58 -13.68 -0.20 -6.22
CA TYR A 58 -12.38 -0.80 -5.88
C TYR A 58 -11.92 -0.34 -4.50
N HIS A 59 -11.42 -1.29 -3.72
CA HIS A 59 -10.98 -1.04 -2.35
C HIS A 59 -9.84 -0.02 -2.30
N PRO A 60 -9.88 0.96 -1.37
CA PRO A 60 -8.74 1.81 -1.09
C PRO A 60 -7.54 0.98 -0.63
N VAL A 61 -6.36 1.34 -1.11
CA VAL A 61 -5.10 0.71 -0.70
C VAL A 61 -4.16 1.77 -0.14
N GLU A 62 -3.58 1.50 1.03
CA GLU A 62 -2.51 2.29 1.61
C GLU A 62 -1.19 1.51 1.61
N ILE A 63 -0.12 2.15 1.15
CA ILE A 63 1.23 1.58 1.19
C ILE A 63 2.14 2.58 1.90
N ARG A 64 2.75 2.15 3.00
CA ARG A 64 3.67 3.00 3.75
C ARG A 64 5.12 2.53 3.59
N LEU A 65 6.00 3.51 3.41
CA LEU A 65 7.44 3.33 3.37
C LEU A 65 8.08 4.11 4.52
N SER A 66 9.11 3.55 5.16
CA SER A 66 9.96 4.28 6.12
C SER A 66 11.41 4.34 5.66
N ARG A 67 12.12 5.37 6.11
CA ARG A 67 13.54 5.58 5.80
C ARG A 67 14.42 4.52 6.46
N VAL A 68 15.33 3.99 5.67
CA VAL A 68 16.43 3.11 6.10
C VAL A 68 17.76 3.61 5.52
N THR A 69 18.88 3.06 5.98
CA THR A 69 20.23 3.48 5.51
C THR A 69 20.38 3.43 3.99
N ALA A 70 19.75 2.45 3.32
CA ALA A 70 19.85 2.24 1.88
C ALA A 70 18.77 2.97 1.06
N GLY A 71 17.90 3.76 1.69
CA GLY A 71 16.75 4.40 1.02
C GLY A 71 15.48 4.30 1.85
N PHE A 72 14.50 3.56 1.33
CA PHE A 72 13.26 3.25 2.01
C PHE A 72 13.03 1.75 2.08
N THR A 73 12.27 1.29 3.06
CA THR A 73 11.70 -0.07 3.11
C THR A 73 10.19 0.04 3.16
N ILE A 74 9.49 -1.03 2.79
CA ILE A 74 8.04 -1.11 2.94
C ILE A 74 7.72 -1.46 4.40
N ASP A 75 6.82 -0.69 5.00
CA ASP A 75 6.33 -0.91 6.36
C ASP A 75 5.11 -1.83 6.35
N TYR A 76 4.13 -1.49 5.53
CA TYR A 76 2.91 -2.27 5.33
C TYR A 76 2.25 -1.97 3.99
N LEU A 77 1.35 -2.88 3.60
CA LEU A 77 0.35 -2.67 2.56
C LEU A 77 -1.01 -3.06 3.14
N THR A 78 -1.98 -2.16 3.08
CA THR A 78 -3.30 -2.37 3.66
C THR A 78 -4.39 -2.10 2.61
N ASP A 79 -5.25 -3.09 2.40
CA ASP A 79 -6.49 -3.00 1.64
C ASP A 79 -7.65 -2.71 2.60
N PHE A 80 -8.50 -1.75 2.27
CA PHE A 80 -9.62 -1.35 3.11
C PHE A 80 -10.96 -1.62 2.43
N ALA A 81 -11.93 -2.11 3.22
CA ALA A 81 -13.28 -2.33 2.77
C ALA A 81 -14.31 -1.73 3.72
N TYR A 82 -15.47 -1.34 3.22
CA TYR A 82 -16.61 -0.98 4.05
C TYR A 82 -17.20 -2.22 4.72
N VAL A 83 -17.26 -2.20 6.05
CA VAL A 83 -17.89 -3.23 6.88
C VAL A 83 -19.10 -2.64 7.59
N GLY A 84 -20.24 -3.33 7.56
CA GLY A 84 -21.50 -2.88 8.15
C GLY A 84 -22.63 -2.74 7.13
N VAL A 85 -23.70 -2.02 7.49
CA VAL A 85 -24.91 -1.89 6.65
C VAL A 85 -25.30 -0.42 6.47
N GLY A 86 -25.40 0.02 5.22
CA GLY A 86 -25.84 1.37 4.86
C GLY A 86 -25.02 2.45 5.56
N TRP A 87 -25.70 3.39 6.22
CA TRP A 87 -25.07 4.51 6.94
C TRP A 87 -24.24 4.11 8.16
N MET A 88 -24.33 2.85 8.61
CA MET A 88 -23.52 2.29 9.70
C MET A 88 -22.27 1.56 9.18
N SER A 89 -21.96 1.70 7.90
CA SER A 89 -20.73 1.15 7.33
C SER A 89 -19.53 2.00 7.72
N GLU A 90 -18.45 1.32 8.07
CA GLU A 90 -17.17 1.95 8.40
C GLU A 90 -16.08 1.36 7.52
N LEU A 91 -15.13 2.19 7.11
CA LEU A 91 -13.98 1.74 6.36
C LEU A 91 -13.02 1.03 7.33
N ALA A 92 -12.83 -0.27 7.16
CA ALA A 92 -11.99 -1.11 8.00
C ALA A 92 -10.92 -1.82 7.19
N LYS A 93 -9.87 -2.32 7.86
CA LYS A 93 -8.84 -3.15 7.21
C LYS A 93 -9.47 -4.47 6.77
N GLU A 94 -9.38 -4.76 5.47
CA GLU A 94 -9.81 -6.04 4.91
C GLU A 94 -8.61 -7.00 4.82
N LEU A 95 -7.49 -6.51 4.28
CA LEU A 95 -6.21 -7.21 4.23
C LEU A 95 -5.11 -6.28 4.72
N ASP A 96 -4.30 -6.73 5.67
CA ASP A 96 -3.19 -5.96 6.20
C ASP A 96 -1.91 -6.81 6.22
N PHE A 97 -0.96 -6.43 5.36
CA PHE A 97 0.36 -7.04 5.27
C PHE A 97 1.36 -6.18 6.07
N ASP A 98 1.40 -6.36 7.39
CA ASP A 98 2.34 -5.65 8.27
C ASP A 98 3.72 -6.32 8.22
N ILE A 99 4.59 -5.74 7.38
CA ILE A 99 5.95 -6.24 7.16
C ILE A 99 6.83 -6.00 8.38
N GLN A 100 6.64 -4.88 9.09
CA GLN A 100 7.45 -4.56 10.27
C GLN A 100 7.20 -5.53 11.42
N GLN A 101 5.95 -5.93 11.64
CA GLN A 101 5.59 -6.90 12.67
C GLN A 101 5.68 -8.35 12.16
N GLY A 102 5.79 -8.56 10.85
CA GLY A 102 5.86 -9.90 10.25
C GLY A 102 4.52 -10.63 10.31
N VAL A 103 3.41 -9.90 10.27
CA VAL A 103 2.05 -10.41 10.49
C VAL A 103 1.16 -10.05 9.31
N PHE A 104 0.28 -10.99 8.95
CA PHE A 104 -0.86 -10.74 8.09
C PHE A 104 -2.16 -10.80 8.90
N GLU A 105 -2.99 -9.77 8.79
CA GLU A 105 -4.33 -9.71 9.38
C GLU A 105 -5.37 -9.57 8.26
N GLY A 106 -6.39 -10.44 8.29
CA GLY A 106 -7.57 -10.32 7.43
C GLY A 106 -8.80 -10.12 8.30
N SER A 107 -9.76 -9.33 7.84
CA SER A 107 -10.95 -8.86 8.58
C SER A 107 -11.73 -9.93 9.36
N ASP A 108 -11.71 -11.20 8.92
CA ASP A 108 -12.39 -12.32 9.59
C ASP A 108 -11.44 -13.42 10.12
N ARG A 109 -10.15 -13.12 10.30
CA ARG A 109 -9.13 -14.11 10.63
C ARG A 109 -8.28 -13.71 11.83
N VAL A 110 -7.87 -14.71 12.59
CA VAL A 110 -6.79 -14.54 13.57
C VAL A 110 -5.52 -14.17 12.79
N PRO A 111 -4.76 -13.14 13.21
CA PRO A 111 -3.51 -12.78 12.56
C PRO A 111 -2.55 -13.97 12.48
N ILE A 112 -1.90 -14.13 11.33
CA ILE A 112 -0.94 -15.21 11.07
C ILE A 112 0.43 -14.62 10.70
N PRO A 113 1.52 -15.41 10.78
CA PRO A 113 2.79 -14.98 10.23
C PRO A 113 2.64 -14.61 8.75
N ILE A 114 3.17 -13.46 8.34
CA ILE A 114 3.02 -12.96 6.97
C ILE A 114 3.65 -13.91 5.93
N ALA A 115 4.67 -14.67 6.32
CA ALA A 115 5.29 -15.70 5.48
C ALA A 115 4.31 -16.83 5.09
N ASP A 116 3.29 -17.09 5.91
CA ASP A 116 2.23 -18.07 5.62
C ASP A 116 1.14 -17.47 4.71
N ALA A 117 1.14 -16.15 4.51
CA ALA A 117 0.17 -15.41 3.70
C ALA A 117 0.68 -15.07 2.28
N VAL A 118 1.84 -15.59 1.86
CA VAL A 118 2.44 -15.30 0.53
C VAL A 118 1.46 -15.49 -0.63
N PRO A 119 0.66 -16.59 -0.73
CA PRO A 119 -0.29 -16.75 -1.82
C PRO A 119 -1.40 -15.69 -1.83
N VAL A 120 -1.77 -15.17 -0.65
CA VAL A 120 -2.75 -14.08 -0.52
C VAL A 120 -2.12 -12.77 -1.00
N TYR A 121 -0.88 -12.51 -0.61
CA TYR A 121 -0.11 -11.34 -1.05
C TYR A 121 0.05 -11.31 -2.58
N GLU A 122 0.47 -12.41 -3.19
CA GLU A 122 0.68 -12.47 -4.64
C GLU A 122 -0.61 -12.17 -5.41
N MET A 123 -1.74 -12.72 -4.96
CA MET A 123 -3.04 -12.46 -5.58
C MET A 123 -3.50 -11.01 -5.37
N PHE A 124 -3.28 -10.47 -4.17
CA PHE A 124 -3.55 -9.06 -3.87
C PHE A 124 -2.73 -8.14 -4.80
N GLU A 125 -1.42 -8.34 -4.89
CA GLU A 125 -0.53 -7.48 -5.68
C GLU A 125 -0.89 -7.53 -7.17
N VAL A 126 -1.14 -8.72 -7.74
CA VAL A 126 -1.56 -8.87 -9.14
C VAL A 126 -2.85 -8.10 -9.44
N ASN A 127 -3.83 -8.18 -8.55
CA ASN A 127 -5.10 -7.47 -8.70
C ASN A 127 -4.91 -5.96 -8.56
N PHE A 128 -4.22 -5.51 -7.51
CA PHE A 128 -3.89 -4.10 -7.27
C PHE A 128 -3.20 -3.46 -8.48
N LEU A 129 -2.16 -4.11 -9.01
CA LEU A 129 -1.43 -3.64 -10.20
C LEU A 129 -2.34 -3.59 -11.44
N SER A 130 -3.22 -4.57 -11.60
CA SER A 130 -4.20 -4.56 -12.69
C SER A 130 -5.15 -3.35 -12.61
N TYR A 131 -5.66 -3.04 -11.41
CA TYR A 131 -6.58 -1.92 -11.19
C TYR A 131 -5.86 -0.57 -11.37
N HIS A 132 -4.62 -0.46 -10.91
CA HIS A 132 -3.79 0.72 -11.17
C HIS A 132 -3.59 0.96 -12.68
N ARG A 133 -3.24 -0.08 -13.45
CA ARG A 133 -3.08 0.01 -14.91
C ARG A 133 -4.38 0.39 -15.63
N MET A 134 -5.53 0.03 -15.06
CA MET A 134 -6.85 0.43 -15.58
C MET A 134 -7.20 1.90 -15.29
N GLY A 135 -6.38 2.61 -14.51
CA GLY A 135 -6.63 4.01 -14.15
C GLY A 135 -7.74 4.18 -13.12
N VAL A 136 -7.97 3.16 -12.30
CA VAL A 136 -9.01 3.16 -11.26
C VAL A 136 -8.73 4.18 -10.16
N PHE A 137 -7.45 4.31 -9.76
CA PHE A 137 -7.09 5.03 -8.55
C PHE A 137 -6.70 6.49 -8.82
N GLU A 138 -7.28 7.40 -8.05
CA GLU A 138 -6.63 8.66 -7.69
C GLU A 138 -5.63 8.40 -6.56
N VAL A 139 -4.45 9.02 -6.64
CA VAL A 139 -3.35 8.76 -5.72
C VAL A 139 -3.01 10.02 -4.94
N GLU A 140 -2.91 9.90 -3.62
CA GLU A 140 -2.38 10.91 -2.72
C GLU A 140 -1.10 10.39 -2.06
N ILE A 141 -0.13 11.28 -1.84
CA ILE A 141 1.13 10.93 -1.17
C ILE A 141 1.34 11.88 0.01
N HIS A 142 1.49 11.31 1.20
CA HIS A 142 1.72 12.03 2.44
C HIS A 142 3.16 11.80 2.92
N PRO A 143 4.05 12.80 2.78
CA PRO A 143 5.40 12.74 3.33
C PRO A 143 5.39 13.12 4.81
N GLU A 144 5.98 12.26 5.64
CA GLU A 144 6.32 12.57 7.03
C GLU A 144 7.75 13.09 7.09
N ARG A 145 7.95 14.27 7.67
CA ARG A 145 9.25 14.94 7.76
C ARG A 145 9.69 15.06 9.22
N ARG A 146 11.00 15.09 9.43
CA ARG A 146 11.62 15.32 10.74
C ARG A 146 11.36 16.74 11.27
#